data_AF-A0A084JY56-F1
#
_entry.id   AF-A0A084JY56-F1
#
_cell.length_a   1.000
_cell.length_b   1.000
_cell.length_c   1.000
_cell.angle_alpha   90.00
_cell.angle_beta   90.00
_cell.angle_gamma   90.00
#
_symmetry.space_group_name_H-M   'P 1'
#
loop_
_entity.id
_entity.type
_entity.pdbx_description
1 polymer ?
#
loop_
_entity_poly.entity_id
_entity_poly.type
_entity_poly.pdbx_seq_one_letter_code
_entity_poly.pdbx_strand_id
1 'polypeptide(L)'
;MKKLFLIAFACVAFISCEKEEVLREKSSDSMMKFDDLDHFMKTVDQVTDLETEEQVIEWITQNNINSLFLSDNHDLLNNSPRFLAAILNKNGNCTINDKLLLINNGSISIKDHDGSVKEIGRINISSSLDQNFPTDLAKSSNHYVMEKEWEQFNRVYYRNGCGNPFPKSLKYRLVHEFKKIETSFAGYNWEIEYSVNFRMSYKSSSWKDANQTERLLSYNLNGLIQITRFEGAVEHSIPVNISGSYDCSNPAKGNRKHVIGTHNVSSSSTSSSGRSTKYSVTGSINHQVNGDNSNVYYHNVNWFK
;
A
#
# COMPACT_ATOMS: atom_id res chain seq x y z
N MET A 1 58.26 45.64 4.04
CA MET A 1 57.96 45.18 5.42
C MET A 1 56.46 45.36 5.63
N LYS A 2 55.69 44.27 5.53
CA LYS A 2 55.22 43.41 6.64
C LYS A 2 54.02 44.03 7.41
N LYS A 3 52.84 43.45 7.12
CA LYS A 3 51.82 42.95 8.05
C LYS A 3 51.33 43.88 9.18
N LEU A 4 50.05 44.25 9.11
CA LEU A 4 49.06 44.19 10.21
C LEU A 4 47.68 44.57 9.61
N PHE A 5 46.91 43.59 9.12
CA PHE A 5 45.81 42.93 9.85
C PHE A 5 44.73 43.96 10.28
N LEU A 6 43.63 44.17 9.54
CA LEU A 6 42.60 43.20 9.15
C LEU A 6 41.93 42.54 10.39
N ILE A 7 41.47 43.34 11.35
CA ILE A 7 40.38 43.00 12.30
C ILE A 7 39.64 44.31 12.65
N ALA A 8 38.58 44.65 11.92
CA ALA A 8 37.58 45.63 12.39
C ALA A 8 36.19 45.45 11.74
N PHE A 9 35.91 44.29 11.14
CA PHE A 9 34.61 43.98 10.52
C PHE A 9 34.17 42.53 10.77
N ALA A 10 34.52 41.98 11.93
CA ALA A 10 34.21 40.60 12.31
C ALA A 10 33.48 40.50 13.66
N CYS A 11 32.58 41.44 13.99
CA CYS A 11 31.79 41.36 15.24
C CYS A 11 30.34 41.90 15.11
N VAL A 12 29.69 41.80 13.94
CA VAL A 12 28.21 41.99 13.84
C VAL A 12 27.57 40.95 12.90
N ALA A 13 28.02 39.70 12.98
CA ALA A 13 27.40 38.56 12.28
C ALA A 13 27.20 37.38 13.24
N PHE A 14 26.60 37.67 14.38
CA PHE A 14 25.82 36.75 15.21
C PHE A 14 24.63 37.61 15.64
N ILE A 15 23.46 37.54 15.01
CA ILE A 15 22.40 36.59 15.33
C ILE A 15 21.50 36.47 14.10
N SER A 16 21.69 35.41 13.32
CA SER A 16 20.60 34.65 12.70
C SER A 16 21.18 33.29 12.36
N CYS A 17 21.40 32.50 13.40
CA CYS A 17 21.69 31.08 13.27
C CYS A 17 20.34 30.36 13.17
N GLU A 18 19.58 30.63 12.11
CA GLU A 18 18.70 29.58 11.60
C GLU A 18 19.65 28.49 11.14
N LYS A 19 19.73 27.41 11.92
CA LYS A 19 20.23 26.15 11.39
C LYS A 19 19.31 25.84 10.20
N GLU A 20 19.78 26.11 8.99
CA GLU A 20 19.40 25.30 7.84
C GLU A 20 19.70 23.86 8.25
N GLU A 21 18.66 23.13 8.65
CA GLU A 21 18.70 21.68 8.65
C GLU A 21 18.96 21.28 7.21
N VAL A 22 20.24 21.09 6.90
CA VAL A 22 20.63 20.28 5.76
C VAL A 22 19.98 18.92 6.01
N LEU A 23 18.82 18.71 5.37
CA LEU A 23 18.24 17.39 5.14
C LEU A 23 19.32 16.58 4.44
N ARG A 24 20.20 15.95 5.22
CA ARG A 24 21.06 14.88 4.73
C ARG A 24 20.07 13.86 4.19
N GLU A 25 20.03 13.71 2.87
CA GLU A 25 19.47 12.53 2.25
C GLU A 25 20.11 11.33 2.95
N LYS A 26 19.35 10.71 3.86
CA LYS A 26 19.71 9.39 4.36
C LYS A 26 19.87 8.53 3.10
N SER A 27 21.00 7.83 2.98
CA SER A 27 21.27 7.00 1.81
C SER A 27 20.04 6.14 1.48
N SER A 28 19.79 5.85 0.20
CA SER A 28 18.67 4.99 -0.24
C SER A 28 18.65 3.62 0.44
N ASP A 29 19.77 3.20 1.04
CA ASP A 29 19.93 1.95 1.78
C ASP A 29 19.66 2.08 3.28
N SER A 30 19.45 3.29 3.79
CA SER A 30 19.09 3.49 5.19
C SER A 30 17.77 2.79 5.48
N MET A 31 17.71 2.03 6.57
CA MET A 31 16.51 1.36 7.02
C MET A 31 16.31 1.62 8.51
N MET A 32 15.06 1.51 8.97
CA MET A 32 14.77 1.54 10.39
C MET A 32 15.47 0.38 11.10
N LYS A 33 15.98 0.66 12.29
CA LYS A 33 16.62 -0.30 13.19
C LYS A 33 15.86 -0.32 14.49
N PHE A 34 15.51 -1.51 14.94
CA PHE A 34 14.83 -1.76 16.19
C PHE A 34 15.75 -2.58 17.08
N ASP A 35 15.82 -2.22 18.35
CA ASP A 35 16.71 -2.90 19.31
C ASP A 35 16.24 -4.34 19.57
N ASP A 36 14.92 -4.52 19.64
CA ASP A 36 14.27 -5.80 19.89
C ASP A 36 12.87 -5.84 19.27
N LEU A 37 12.20 -6.99 19.44
CA LEU A 37 10.85 -7.19 18.93
C LEU A 37 9.85 -6.27 19.63
N ASP A 38 10.03 -5.96 20.91
CA ASP A 38 9.10 -5.12 21.67
C ASP A 38 9.12 -3.67 21.17
N HIS A 39 10.31 -3.12 20.85
CA HIS A 39 10.47 -1.83 20.20
C HIS A 39 9.78 -1.84 18.83
N PHE A 40 10.02 -2.88 18.01
CA PHE A 40 9.33 -3.02 16.73
C PHE A 40 7.80 -3.05 16.89
N MET A 41 7.26 -3.85 17.82
CA MET A 41 5.82 -3.94 18.03
C MET A 41 5.20 -2.63 18.52
N LYS A 42 5.88 -1.88 19.41
CA LYS A 42 5.42 -0.54 19.82
C LYS A 42 5.36 0.43 18.64
N THR A 43 6.32 0.35 17.71
CA THR A 43 6.28 1.16 16.49
C THR A 43 5.16 0.72 15.56
N VAL A 44 4.90 -0.59 15.45
CA VAL A 44 3.74 -1.08 14.71
C VAL A 44 2.45 -0.48 15.28
N ASP A 45 2.25 -0.53 16.60
CA ASP A 45 1.06 0.05 17.25
C ASP A 45 0.91 1.55 16.98
N GLN A 46 2.00 2.30 17.09
CA GLN A 46 1.99 3.74 16.80
C GLN A 46 1.55 4.05 15.37
N VAL A 47 2.00 3.25 14.40
CA VAL A 47 1.70 3.47 12.99
C VAL A 47 0.29 2.99 12.64
N THR A 48 -0.19 1.91 13.25
CA THR A 48 -1.55 1.41 12.98
C THR A 48 -2.63 2.32 13.56
N ASP A 49 -2.33 3.06 14.64
CA ASP A 49 -3.19 4.08 15.23
C ASP A 49 -3.31 5.36 14.37
N LEU A 50 -2.51 5.51 13.31
CA LEU A 50 -2.65 6.61 12.35
C LEU A 50 -3.85 6.35 11.44
N GLU A 51 -4.85 7.22 11.49
CA GLU A 51 -6.12 7.02 10.78
C GLU A 51 -6.00 7.44 9.30
N THR A 52 -5.33 8.56 9.00
CA THR A 52 -5.30 9.15 7.65
C THR A 52 -3.98 8.94 6.91
N GLU A 53 -4.00 9.07 5.58
CA GLU A 53 -2.79 9.02 4.75
C GLU A 53 -1.83 10.17 5.09
N GLU A 54 -2.34 11.36 5.38
CA GLU A 54 -1.53 12.52 5.76
C GLU A 54 -0.79 12.28 7.09
N GLN A 55 -1.45 11.69 8.07
CA GLN A 55 -0.82 11.33 9.35
C GLN A 55 0.31 10.32 9.15
N VAL A 56 0.12 9.35 8.26
CA VAL A 56 1.16 8.37 7.88
C VAL A 56 2.32 9.07 7.19
N ILE A 57 2.06 9.97 6.23
CA ILE A 57 3.11 10.72 5.52
C ILE A 57 3.90 11.61 6.48
N GLU A 58 3.24 12.29 7.41
CA GLU A 58 3.90 13.11 8.43
C GLU A 58 4.82 12.26 9.33
N TRP A 59 4.30 11.15 9.84
CA TRP A 59 5.09 10.21 10.65
C TRP A 59 6.30 9.69 9.88
N ILE A 60 6.12 9.30 8.62
CA ILE A 60 7.19 8.80 7.75
C ILE A 60 8.25 9.88 7.54
N THR A 61 7.85 11.13 7.30
CA THR A 61 8.78 12.23 7.05
C THR A 61 9.70 12.46 8.26
N GLN A 62 9.17 12.29 9.47
CA GLN A 62 9.92 12.45 10.72
C GLN A 62 10.77 11.21 11.08
N ASN A 63 10.25 10.00 10.82
CA ASN A 63 10.84 8.76 11.35
C ASN A 63 11.55 7.90 10.27
N ASN A 64 11.02 7.86 9.04
CA ASN A 64 11.47 6.95 7.99
C ASN A 64 11.32 7.52 6.55
N ILE A 65 12.01 8.61 6.22
CA ILE A 65 11.92 9.25 4.88
C ILE A 65 12.20 8.32 3.68
N ASN A 66 12.89 7.19 3.91
CA ASN A 66 13.16 6.17 2.90
C ASN A 66 12.16 5.00 2.93
N SER A 67 10.95 5.25 3.40
CA SER A 67 9.87 4.28 3.51
C SER A 67 9.42 3.67 2.18
N LEU A 68 8.99 2.39 2.19
CA LEU A 68 8.32 1.72 1.08
C LEU A 68 7.04 2.45 0.65
N PHE A 69 6.35 3.08 1.59
CA PHE A 69 5.13 3.86 1.36
C PHE A 69 5.35 5.00 0.35
N LEU A 70 6.54 5.62 0.36
CA LEU A 70 6.92 6.69 -0.55
C LEU A 70 7.66 6.17 -1.80
N SER A 71 7.64 4.85 -2.05
CA SER A 71 8.39 4.25 -3.15
C SER A 71 7.57 4.12 -4.44
N ASP A 72 8.27 4.11 -5.57
CA ASP A 72 7.71 3.73 -6.87
C ASP A 72 7.59 2.20 -7.06
N ASN A 73 7.99 1.40 -6.05
CA ASN A 73 7.87 -0.06 -6.08
C ASN A 73 6.43 -0.48 -5.76
N HIS A 74 5.53 -0.20 -6.69
CA HIS A 74 4.10 -0.45 -6.54
C HIS A 74 3.77 -1.93 -6.28
N ASP A 75 4.54 -2.88 -6.80
CA ASP A 75 4.25 -4.30 -6.57
C ASP A 75 4.45 -4.67 -5.10
N LEU A 76 5.56 -4.23 -4.49
CA LEU A 76 5.83 -4.48 -3.08
C LEU A 76 4.90 -3.66 -2.17
N LEU A 77 4.64 -2.40 -2.52
CA LEU A 77 3.75 -1.51 -1.78
C LEU A 77 2.30 -2.05 -1.70
N ASN A 78 1.74 -2.48 -2.83
CA ASN A 78 0.34 -2.95 -2.89
C ASN A 78 0.14 -4.31 -2.20
N ASN A 79 1.21 -5.08 -2.02
CA ASN A 79 1.19 -6.36 -1.32
C ASN A 79 1.61 -6.24 0.15
N SER A 80 1.86 -5.02 0.64
CA SER A 80 2.21 -4.76 2.04
C SER A 80 1.05 -4.06 2.77
N PRO A 81 0.73 -4.46 4.00
CA PRO A 81 -0.08 -3.66 4.92
C PRO A 81 0.50 -2.25 5.08
N ARG A 82 -0.37 -1.26 5.27
CA ARG A 82 -0.01 0.16 5.37
C ARG A 82 1.09 0.40 6.42
N PHE A 83 0.98 -0.19 7.60
CA PHE A 83 1.99 0.00 8.65
C PHE A 83 3.36 -0.57 8.27
N LEU A 84 3.40 -1.75 7.64
CA LEU A 84 4.66 -2.32 7.15
C LEU A 84 5.25 -1.46 6.05
N ALA A 85 4.42 -0.94 5.14
CA ALA A 85 4.90 0.00 4.13
C ALA A 85 5.53 1.26 4.76
N ALA A 86 4.97 1.79 5.84
CA ALA A 86 5.55 2.92 6.56
C ALA A 86 6.89 2.59 7.26
N ILE A 87 7.03 1.38 7.83
CA ILE A 87 8.22 0.96 8.60
C ILE A 87 9.38 0.48 7.72
N LEU A 88 9.08 -0.26 6.65
CA LEU A 88 10.10 -0.81 5.76
C LEU A 88 10.71 0.27 4.89
N ASN A 89 11.96 0.10 4.49
CA ASN A 89 12.55 0.98 3.47
C ASN A 89 12.02 0.68 2.05
N LYS A 90 12.42 1.46 1.04
CA LYS A 90 12.06 1.29 -0.38
C LYS A 90 12.32 -0.12 -0.95
N ASN A 91 13.24 -0.87 -0.33
CA ASN A 91 13.59 -2.24 -0.72
C ASN A 91 12.82 -3.31 0.08
N GLY A 92 11.91 -2.93 0.97
CA GLY A 92 11.12 -3.85 1.79
C GLY A 92 11.83 -4.37 3.03
N ASN A 93 12.83 -3.65 3.53
CA ASN A 93 13.71 -4.12 4.60
C ASN A 93 13.68 -3.21 5.83
N CYS A 94 13.81 -3.82 7.02
CA CYS A 94 14.21 -3.17 8.28
C CYS A 94 15.03 -4.17 9.13
N THR A 95 15.61 -3.72 10.24
CA THR A 95 16.38 -4.61 11.13
C THR A 95 15.84 -4.65 12.55
N ILE A 96 15.86 -5.82 13.18
CA ILE A 96 15.51 -6.04 14.59
C ILE A 96 16.69 -6.77 15.25
N ASN A 97 17.33 -6.17 16.24
CA ASN A 97 18.53 -6.70 16.91
C ASN A 97 19.62 -7.12 15.90
N ASP A 98 19.93 -6.24 14.94
CA ASP A 98 20.83 -6.44 13.79
C ASP A 98 20.44 -7.53 12.78
N LYS A 99 19.31 -8.21 12.98
CA LYS A 99 18.77 -9.22 12.06
C LYS A 99 17.84 -8.58 11.05
N LEU A 100 17.89 -9.06 9.80
CA LEU A 100 17.10 -8.50 8.70
C LEU A 100 15.66 -9.04 8.75
N LEU A 101 14.67 -8.15 8.80
CA LEU A 101 13.28 -8.52 8.60
C LEU A 101 12.99 -8.62 7.11
N LEU A 102 12.40 -9.74 6.70
CA LEU A 102 12.06 -10.09 5.33
C LEU A 102 10.55 -10.30 5.22
N ILE A 103 9.95 -9.78 4.13
CA ILE A 103 8.58 -10.11 3.73
C ILE A 103 8.64 -10.90 2.42
N ASN A 104 8.11 -12.11 2.43
CA ASN A 104 8.05 -12.95 1.25
C ASN A 104 6.78 -13.79 1.22
N ASN A 105 5.99 -13.67 0.14
CA ASN A 105 4.75 -14.44 -0.08
C ASN A 105 3.81 -14.46 1.14
N GLY A 106 3.68 -13.32 1.82
CA GLY A 106 2.85 -13.19 3.02
C GLY A 106 3.46 -13.76 4.30
N SER A 107 4.67 -14.32 4.27
CA SER A 107 5.44 -14.63 5.49
C SER A 107 6.27 -13.43 5.91
N ILE A 108 6.30 -13.17 7.22
CA ILE A 108 7.18 -12.18 7.84
C ILE A 108 8.22 -12.94 8.64
N SER A 109 9.49 -12.80 8.27
CA SER A 109 10.58 -13.59 8.82
C SER A 109 11.76 -12.73 9.25
N ILE A 110 12.52 -13.20 10.23
CA ILE A 110 13.82 -12.64 10.62
C ILE A 110 14.92 -13.54 10.03
N LYS A 111 15.85 -12.93 9.31
CA LYS A 111 17.08 -13.57 8.82
C LYS A 111 18.26 -13.19 9.70
N ASP A 112 18.90 -14.19 10.28
CA ASP A 112 20.08 -14.04 11.13
C ASP A 112 21.38 -13.96 10.31
N HIS A 113 22.50 -13.61 10.96
CA HIS A 113 23.80 -13.47 10.31
C HIS A 113 24.35 -14.78 9.74
N ASP A 114 23.99 -15.91 10.34
CA ASP A 114 24.33 -17.26 9.85
C ASP A 114 23.50 -17.69 8.63
N GLY A 115 22.58 -16.83 8.18
CA GLY A 115 21.69 -17.09 7.05
C GLY A 115 20.43 -17.87 7.42
N SER A 116 20.25 -18.28 8.68
CA SER A 116 19.01 -18.90 9.16
C SER A 116 17.84 -17.94 9.05
N VAL A 117 16.66 -18.47 8.74
CA VAL A 117 15.42 -17.70 8.56
C VAL A 117 14.38 -18.27 9.50
N LYS A 118 13.82 -17.41 10.37
CA LYS A 118 12.75 -17.75 11.30
C LYS A 118 11.52 -16.93 10.98
N GLU A 119 10.41 -17.61 10.70
CA GLU A 119 9.10 -16.95 10.56
C GLU A 119 8.64 -16.41 11.92
N ILE A 120 8.22 -15.16 11.94
CA ILE A 120 7.72 -14.44 13.12
C ILE A 120 6.32 -13.87 12.92
N GLY A 121 5.76 -13.94 11.71
CA GLY A 121 4.44 -13.41 11.40
C GLY A 121 3.95 -13.82 10.03
N ARG A 122 2.67 -13.52 9.74
CA ARG A 122 2.03 -13.77 8.46
C ARG A 122 1.05 -12.66 8.10
N ILE A 123 0.99 -12.33 6.82
CA ILE A 123 -0.02 -11.50 6.18
C ILE A 123 -0.97 -12.47 5.47
N ASN A 124 -2.15 -12.67 6.05
CA ASN A 124 -3.24 -13.45 5.47
C ASN A 124 -4.20 -12.49 4.78
N ILE A 125 -4.51 -12.68 3.51
CA ILE A 125 -5.51 -11.85 2.84
C ILE A 125 -6.76 -12.72 2.71
N SER A 126 -7.87 -12.36 3.36
CA SER A 126 -9.07 -13.22 3.36
C SER A 126 -9.90 -13.01 2.10
N SER A 127 -10.39 -14.10 1.50
CA SER A 127 -11.30 -14.09 0.35
C SER A 127 -12.67 -14.66 0.68
N SER A 128 -13.69 -14.17 -0.03
CA SER A 128 -14.90 -14.96 -0.29
C SER A 128 -15.22 -14.89 -1.76
N LEU A 129 -14.96 -15.97 -2.51
CA LEU A 129 -15.74 -16.38 -3.67
C LEU A 129 -15.27 -17.75 -4.16
N ASP A 130 -16.26 -18.59 -4.44
CA ASP A 130 -16.15 -19.95 -4.95
C ASP A 130 -15.35 -20.04 -6.25
N GLN A 131 -14.62 -21.14 -6.36
CA GLN A 131 -13.83 -21.54 -7.52
C GLN A 131 -14.74 -21.83 -8.71
N ASN A 132 -14.77 -20.92 -9.68
CA ASN A 132 -15.04 -21.21 -11.09
C ASN A 132 -14.54 -20.06 -11.97
N PHE A 133 -13.21 -19.89 -12.03
CA PHE A 133 -12.57 -19.13 -13.10
C PHE A 133 -11.62 -20.06 -13.85
N PRO A 134 -11.51 -19.96 -15.19
CA PRO A 134 -10.53 -20.73 -15.94
C PRO A 134 -9.12 -20.40 -15.46
N THR A 135 -8.54 -21.36 -14.77
CA THR A 135 -7.13 -21.47 -14.41
C THR A 135 -6.30 -21.48 -15.68
N ASP A 136 -5.74 -20.32 -16.02
CA ASP A 136 -4.51 -20.22 -16.81
C ASP A 136 -3.65 -19.10 -16.20
N LEU A 137 -3.06 -19.42 -15.05
CA LEU A 137 -1.79 -18.86 -14.57
C LEU A 137 -1.19 -19.86 -13.58
N ALA A 138 -0.07 -20.46 -13.99
CA ALA A 138 0.61 -21.50 -13.27
C ALA A 138 1.17 -21.01 -11.92
N LYS A 139 0.85 -21.77 -10.87
CA LYS A 139 1.58 -21.99 -9.61
C LYS A 139 2.09 -20.76 -8.84
N SER A 140 1.26 -20.22 -7.95
CA SER A 140 1.51 -20.29 -6.49
C SER A 140 0.21 -19.99 -5.74
N SER A 141 -0.10 -20.85 -4.78
CA SER A 141 -1.25 -20.82 -3.88
C SER A 141 -1.42 -19.47 -3.17
N ASN A 142 -2.60 -18.86 -3.29
CA ASN A 142 -3.47 -18.41 -2.19
C ASN A 142 -4.50 -17.37 -2.68
N HIS A 143 -5.69 -17.40 -2.07
CA HIS A 143 -6.91 -16.70 -2.48
C HIS A 143 -7.13 -15.45 -1.61
N TYR A 144 -7.37 -14.28 -2.20
CA TYR A 144 -7.05 -12.99 -1.55
C TYR A 144 -8.00 -11.80 -1.84
N VAL A 145 -9.27 -12.01 -2.22
CA VAL A 145 -10.20 -10.91 -2.62
C VAL A 145 -11.61 -11.13 -2.06
N MET A 146 -12.24 -10.10 -1.49
CA MET A 146 -13.63 -10.14 -1.02
C MET A 146 -14.61 -9.92 -2.16
N GLU A 147 -14.39 -8.89 -2.98
CA GLU A 147 -15.18 -8.62 -4.20
C GLU A 147 -14.26 -8.32 -5.36
N LYS A 148 -14.59 -8.83 -6.54
CA LYS A 148 -13.76 -8.68 -7.75
C LYS A 148 -14.60 -8.52 -8.99
N GLU A 149 -14.37 -7.42 -9.70
CA GLU A 149 -14.95 -7.18 -11.01
C GLU A 149 -13.87 -6.78 -12.03
N TRP A 150 -14.15 -7.06 -13.30
CA TRP A 150 -13.23 -6.73 -14.37
C TRP A 150 -13.95 -6.47 -15.69
N GLU A 151 -13.32 -5.66 -16.53
CA GLU A 151 -13.75 -5.35 -17.89
C GLU A 151 -12.58 -5.52 -18.85
N GLN A 152 -12.83 -6.04 -20.05
CA GLN A 152 -11.77 -6.33 -21.02
C GLN A 152 -11.95 -5.48 -22.29
N PHE A 153 -10.87 -4.84 -22.70
CA PHE A 153 -10.83 -3.98 -23.87
C PHE A 153 -9.84 -4.49 -24.91
N ASN A 154 -10.24 -4.46 -26.18
CA ASN A 154 -9.33 -4.57 -27.30
C ASN A 154 -8.92 -3.16 -27.70
N ARG A 155 -7.70 -2.74 -27.39
CA ARG A 155 -7.30 -1.35 -27.62
C ARG A 155 -6.79 -1.11 -29.02
N VAL A 156 -7.10 0.09 -29.51
CA VAL A 156 -6.53 0.62 -30.75
C VAL A 156 -5.47 1.67 -30.43
N TYR A 157 -5.70 2.57 -29.45
CA TYR A 157 -4.82 3.71 -29.16
C TYR A 157 -4.37 3.79 -27.68
N TYR A 158 -3.28 4.52 -27.42
CA TYR A 158 -2.72 4.78 -26.09
C TYR A 158 -1.95 6.11 -26.09
N ARG A 159 -1.93 6.86 -24.97
CA ARG A 159 -1.09 8.06 -24.83
C ARG A 159 -0.31 8.06 -23.51
N ASN A 160 0.80 8.78 -23.48
CA ASN A 160 1.51 9.16 -22.26
C ASN A 160 1.15 10.61 -21.89
N GLY A 161 0.78 10.87 -20.64
CA GLY A 161 0.35 12.16 -20.12
C GLY A 161 -0.78 12.78 -20.95
N CYS A 162 -0.63 14.06 -21.29
CA CYS A 162 -1.47 14.81 -22.22
C CYS A 162 -1.01 14.69 -23.70
N GLY A 163 -0.11 13.76 -24.02
CA GLY A 163 0.46 13.61 -25.35
C GLY A 163 -0.51 13.04 -26.38
N ASN A 164 -0.07 13.05 -27.66
CA ASN A 164 -0.84 12.47 -28.75
C ASN A 164 -0.98 10.95 -28.60
N PRO A 165 -2.17 10.38 -28.85
CA PRO A 165 -2.34 8.92 -28.86
C PRO A 165 -1.55 8.26 -30.00
N PHE A 166 -0.99 7.09 -29.72
CA PHE A 166 -0.34 6.20 -30.68
C PHE A 166 -0.95 4.80 -30.63
N PRO A 167 -0.90 4.03 -31.73
CA PRO A 167 -1.54 2.74 -31.79
C PRO A 167 -0.81 1.71 -30.91
N LYS A 168 -1.57 0.98 -30.10
CA LYS A 168 -1.06 -0.08 -29.23
C LYS A 168 -2.09 -1.21 -29.20
N SER A 169 -2.06 -2.05 -30.23
CA SER A 169 -3.00 -3.16 -30.49
C SER A 169 -2.85 -4.32 -29.50
N LEU A 170 -2.96 -4.02 -28.20
CA LEU A 170 -2.92 -4.99 -27.11
C LEU A 170 -4.32 -5.12 -26.49
N LYS A 171 -4.63 -6.31 -25.99
CA LYS A 171 -5.82 -6.52 -25.16
C LYS A 171 -5.48 -6.18 -23.72
N TYR A 172 -6.35 -5.44 -23.06
CA TYR A 172 -6.18 -5.07 -21.66
C TYR A 172 -7.37 -5.50 -20.83
N ARG A 173 -7.14 -5.68 -19.54
CA ARG A 173 -8.16 -5.92 -18.53
C ARG A 173 -7.98 -4.91 -17.41
N LEU A 174 -9.07 -4.23 -17.07
CA LEU A 174 -9.16 -3.39 -15.88
C LEU A 174 -9.83 -4.21 -14.79
N VAL A 175 -9.29 -4.20 -13.57
CA VAL A 175 -9.78 -5.02 -12.45
C VAL A 175 -9.95 -4.14 -11.22
N HIS A 176 -11.11 -4.25 -10.58
CA HIS A 176 -11.41 -3.61 -9.30
C HIS A 176 -11.55 -4.70 -8.24
N GLU A 177 -10.81 -4.59 -7.14
CA GLU A 177 -10.78 -5.59 -6.07
C GLU A 177 -11.02 -4.92 -4.71
N PHE A 178 -12.04 -5.36 -3.96
CA PHE A 178 -12.17 -5.05 -2.54
C PHE A 178 -11.47 -6.14 -1.73
N LYS A 179 -10.50 -5.77 -0.89
CA LYS A 179 -9.66 -6.71 -0.14
C LYS A 179 -9.72 -6.46 1.35
N LYS A 180 -9.57 -7.56 2.10
CA LYS A 180 -9.33 -7.59 3.54
C LYS A 180 -7.99 -8.26 3.78
N ILE A 181 -7.05 -7.55 4.39
CA ILE A 181 -5.70 -7.99 4.72
C ILE A 181 -5.62 -8.13 6.24
N GLU A 182 -5.39 -9.34 6.72
CA GLU A 182 -5.21 -9.67 8.13
C GLU A 182 -3.72 -9.93 8.39
N THR A 183 -3.09 -9.09 9.19
CA THR A 183 -1.69 -9.27 9.56
C THR A 183 -1.59 -9.86 10.94
N SER A 184 -0.71 -10.83 11.10
CA SER A 184 -0.42 -11.51 12.35
C SER A 184 1.07 -11.50 12.64
N PHE A 185 1.44 -11.28 13.90
CA PHE A 185 2.81 -11.28 14.39
C PHE A 185 2.88 -12.05 15.71
N ALA A 186 3.95 -12.84 15.87
CA ALA A 186 4.25 -13.61 17.07
C ALA A 186 3.08 -14.46 17.59
N GLY A 187 2.21 -14.95 16.70
CA GLY A 187 1.03 -15.76 17.06
C GLY A 187 -0.26 -14.98 17.35
N TYR A 188 -0.27 -13.66 17.21
CA TYR A 188 -1.43 -12.80 17.41
C TYR A 188 -1.85 -12.15 16.10
N ASN A 189 -3.16 -12.03 15.84
CA ASN A 189 -3.65 -11.15 14.76
C ASN A 189 -3.54 -9.73 15.27
N TRP A 190 -2.86 -8.88 14.52
CA TRP A 190 -2.48 -7.54 14.93
C TRP A 190 -3.38 -6.50 14.29
N GLU A 191 -3.67 -6.65 13.01
CA GLU A 191 -4.39 -5.63 12.23
C GLU A 191 -5.23 -6.29 11.14
N ILE A 192 -6.43 -5.75 10.94
CA ILE A 192 -7.26 -5.98 9.77
C ILE A 192 -7.31 -4.70 8.97
N GLU A 193 -6.83 -4.72 7.73
CA GLU A 193 -6.88 -3.60 6.79
C GLU A 193 -7.87 -3.90 5.66
N TYR A 194 -8.73 -2.92 5.36
CA TYR A 194 -9.63 -2.96 4.21
C TYR A 194 -9.13 -2.02 3.12
N SER A 195 -9.09 -2.48 1.87
CA SER A 195 -8.63 -1.65 0.75
C SER A 195 -9.39 -1.92 -0.53
N VAL A 196 -9.52 -0.87 -1.35
CA VAL A 196 -9.91 -0.98 -2.75
C VAL A 196 -8.66 -0.94 -3.61
N ASN A 197 -8.54 -1.89 -4.53
CA ASN A 197 -7.41 -2.02 -5.42
C ASN A 197 -7.87 -1.91 -6.87
N PHE A 198 -7.17 -1.06 -7.62
CA PHE A 198 -7.37 -0.87 -9.05
C PHE A 198 -6.15 -1.42 -9.77
N ARG A 199 -6.36 -2.42 -10.61
CA ARG A 199 -5.30 -3.10 -11.35
C ARG A 199 -5.55 -3.05 -12.85
N MET A 200 -4.47 -3.19 -13.58
CA MET A 200 -4.49 -3.27 -15.03
C MET A 200 -3.56 -4.38 -15.49
N SER A 201 -4.04 -5.23 -16.39
CA SER A 201 -3.26 -6.29 -17.00
C SER A 201 -3.37 -6.22 -18.52
N TYR A 202 -2.35 -6.69 -19.23
CA TYR A 202 -2.36 -6.80 -20.68
C TYR A 202 -2.13 -8.24 -21.12
N LYS A 203 -2.71 -8.62 -22.26
CA LYS A 203 -2.56 -9.96 -22.84
C LYS A 203 -1.50 -9.92 -23.94
N SER A 204 -0.44 -10.70 -23.74
CA SER A 204 0.50 -11.10 -24.80
C SER A 204 0.25 -12.57 -25.13
N SER A 205 1.10 -13.48 -24.65
CA SER A 205 0.84 -14.93 -24.58
C SER A 205 0.03 -15.31 -23.34
N SER A 206 0.27 -14.61 -22.23
CA SER A 206 -0.48 -14.69 -20.97
C SER A 206 -0.88 -13.30 -20.50
N TRP A 207 -1.75 -13.23 -19.49
CA TRP A 207 -2.05 -12.00 -18.78
C TRP A 207 -0.85 -11.59 -17.93
N LYS A 208 -0.41 -10.35 -18.09
CA LYS A 208 0.71 -9.75 -17.36
C LYS A 208 0.28 -8.42 -16.77
N ASP A 209 0.81 -8.06 -15.60
CA ASP A 209 0.54 -6.75 -15.01
C ASP A 209 1.08 -5.63 -15.91
N ALA A 210 0.29 -4.57 -16.06
CA ALA A 210 0.56 -3.45 -16.95
C ALA A 210 1.10 -2.25 -16.18
N ASN A 211 2.01 -2.47 -15.23
CA ASN A 211 2.45 -1.46 -14.25
C ASN A 211 3.02 -0.17 -14.84
N GLN A 212 3.61 -0.24 -16.04
CA GLN A 212 4.16 0.92 -16.74
C GLN A 212 3.11 1.69 -17.55
N THR A 213 1.88 1.17 -17.64
CA THR A 213 0.83 1.73 -18.49
C THR A 213 0.01 2.72 -17.69
N GLU A 214 -0.10 3.94 -18.22
CA GLU A 214 -0.87 5.00 -17.60
C GLU A 214 -2.38 4.78 -17.74
N ARG A 215 -3.12 5.21 -16.74
CA ARG A 215 -4.58 5.18 -16.70
C ARG A 215 -5.15 6.41 -16.02
N LEU A 216 -6.34 6.79 -16.48
CA LEU A 216 -7.20 7.73 -15.80
C LEU A 216 -8.13 6.93 -14.90
N LEU A 217 -8.34 7.43 -13.69
CA LEU A 217 -9.12 6.74 -12.69
C LEU A 217 -9.81 7.79 -11.83
N SER A 218 -11.13 7.78 -11.77
CA SER A 218 -11.87 8.53 -10.77
C SER A 218 -12.82 7.61 -10.04
N TYR A 219 -12.86 7.69 -8.72
CA TYR A 219 -13.74 6.88 -7.91
C TYR A 219 -14.35 7.70 -6.78
N ASN A 220 -15.55 7.33 -6.39
CA ASN A 220 -16.24 7.83 -5.21
C ASN A 220 -17.05 6.68 -4.65
N LEU A 221 -16.65 6.19 -3.47
CA LEU A 221 -17.22 5.03 -2.80
C LEU A 221 -17.61 5.41 -1.38
N ASN A 222 -18.83 5.03 -1.00
CA ASN A 222 -19.42 5.31 0.30
C ASN A 222 -20.04 4.04 0.88
N GLY A 223 -20.11 3.95 2.20
CA GLY A 223 -20.63 2.74 2.82
C GLY A 223 -20.22 2.54 4.26
N LEU A 224 -20.30 1.29 4.69
CA LEU A 224 -19.94 0.85 6.03
C LEU A 224 -19.37 -0.57 6.00
N ILE A 225 -18.31 -0.79 6.77
CA ILE A 225 -17.77 -2.13 7.05
C ILE A 225 -17.96 -2.37 8.55
N GLN A 226 -18.56 -3.50 8.90
CA GLN A 226 -18.77 -3.92 10.28
C GLN A 226 -18.00 -5.20 10.55
N ILE A 227 -17.22 -5.19 11.63
CA ILE A 227 -16.53 -6.37 12.15
C ILE A 227 -17.40 -6.91 13.28
N THR A 228 -17.85 -8.16 13.15
CA THR A 228 -18.74 -8.81 14.11
C THR A 228 -18.07 -10.03 14.73
N ARG A 229 -18.31 -10.27 16.02
CA ARG A 229 -17.90 -11.51 16.71
C ARG A 229 -18.89 -12.65 16.43
N PHE A 230 -18.52 -13.88 16.77
CA PHE A 230 -19.36 -15.09 16.61
C PHE A 230 -20.79 -14.93 17.15
N GLU A 231 -20.99 -14.10 18.18
CA GLU A 231 -22.30 -13.83 18.79
C GLU A 231 -23.13 -12.78 18.03
N GLY A 232 -22.65 -12.30 16.88
CA GLY A 232 -23.33 -11.32 16.02
C GLY A 232 -23.20 -9.87 16.48
N ALA A 233 -22.61 -9.61 17.65
CA ALA A 233 -22.34 -8.27 18.15
C ALA A 233 -21.29 -7.56 17.27
N VAL A 234 -21.59 -6.30 16.91
CA VAL A 234 -20.65 -5.42 16.20
C VAL A 234 -19.54 -5.01 17.17
N GLU A 235 -18.32 -5.43 16.87
CA GLU A 235 -17.11 -5.07 17.59
C GLU A 235 -16.57 -3.72 17.13
N HIS A 236 -16.61 -3.48 15.82
CA HIS A 236 -16.09 -2.26 15.23
C HIS A 236 -16.83 -1.90 13.93
N SER A 237 -16.89 -0.61 13.60
CA SER A 237 -17.52 -0.08 12.40
C SER A 237 -16.60 0.94 11.74
N ILE A 238 -16.28 0.69 10.47
CA ILE A 238 -15.41 1.53 9.65
C ILE A 238 -16.29 2.19 8.59
N PRO A 239 -16.56 3.50 8.69
CA PRO A 239 -17.25 4.21 7.63
C PRO A 239 -16.39 4.21 6.36
N VAL A 240 -17.02 3.93 5.22
CA VAL A 240 -16.37 4.07 3.91
C VAL A 240 -16.79 5.41 3.35
N ASN A 241 -15.84 6.30 3.13
CA ASN A 241 -16.02 7.55 2.40
C ASN A 241 -14.71 7.89 1.71
N ILE A 242 -14.49 7.28 0.55
CA ILE A 242 -13.24 7.40 -0.19
C ILE A 242 -13.53 7.94 -1.59
N SER A 243 -12.73 8.91 -2.00
CA SER A 243 -12.76 9.42 -3.36
C SER A 243 -11.37 9.78 -3.84
N GLY A 244 -11.16 9.72 -5.14
CA GLY A 244 -9.89 10.08 -5.73
C GLY A 244 -10.00 10.23 -7.23
N SER A 245 -9.05 10.96 -7.81
CA SER A 245 -8.97 11.20 -9.25
C SER A 245 -7.52 11.18 -9.73
N TYR A 246 -7.31 10.56 -10.87
CA TYR A 246 -6.08 10.53 -11.64
C TYR A 246 -6.44 10.95 -13.06
N ASP A 247 -5.88 12.06 -13.50
CA ASP A 247 -6.17 12.68 -14.78
C ASP A 247 -4.94 12.70 -15.69
N CYS A 248 -5.01 13.45 -16.78
CA CYS A 248 -3.91 13.52 -17.75
C CYS A 248 -2.65 14.20 -17.19
N SER A 249 -2.80 15.06 -16.18
CA SER A 249 -1.69 15.76 -15.52
C SER A 249 -0.99 14.88 -14.49
N ASN A 250 -1.74 13.97 -13.85
CA ASN A 250 -1.22 12.99 -12.91
C ASN A 250 -1.88 11.60 -13.12
N PRO A 251 -1.52 10.89 -14.20
CA PRO A 251 -2.14 9.61 -14.50
C PRO A 251 -1.67 8.53 -13.52
N ALA A 252 -2.57 7.60 -13.19
CA ALA A 252 -2.21 6.46 -12.37
C ALA A 252 -1.30 5.50 -13.13
N LYS A 253 -0.25 5.01 -12.46
CA LYS A 253 0.66 3.93 -12.89
C LYS A 253 0.69 2.83 -11.83
N GLY A 254 1.22 1.67 -12.16
CA GLY A 254 1.30 0.52 -11.26
C GLY A 254 -0.07 -0.06 -10.90
N ASN A 255 -0.16 -0.89 -9.87
CA ASN A 255 -1.42 -1.15 -9.18
C ASN A 255 -1.68 0.02 -8.20
N ARG A 256 -2.94 0.39 -7.99
CA ARG A 256 -3.31 1.45 -7.03
C ARG A 256 -4.12 0.81 -5.91
N LYS A 257 -3.65 0.96 -4.68
CA LYS A 257 -4.33 0.56 -3.45
C LYS A 257 -4.79 1.81 -2.73
N HIS A 258 -6.05 1.86 -2.32
CA HIS A 258 -6.57 2.87 -1.42
C HIS A 258 -7.10 2.18 -0.18
N VAL A 259 -6.52 2.50 0.98
CA VAL A 259 -6.91 1.92 2.27
C VAL A 259 -8.18 2.63 2.74
N ILE A 260 -9.23 1.86 2.96
CA ILE A 260 -10.50 2.36 3.50
C ILE A 260 -10.39 2.59 5.00
N GLY A 261 -9.73 1.66 5.70
CA GLY A 261 -9.53 1.74 7.14
C GLY A 261 -8.91 0.47 7.70
N THR A 262 -8.45 0.59 8.93
CA THR A 262 -7.76 -0.46 9.68
C THR A 262 -8.50 -0.74 10.98
N HIS A 263 -8.32 -1.93 11.54
CA HIS A 263 -8.81 -2.30 12.85
C HIS A 263 -7.74 -3.09 13.58
N ASN A 264 -7.26 -2.53 14.69
CA ASN A 264 -6.30 -3.19 15.57
C ASN A 264 -7.01 -4.25 16.41
N VAL A 265 -6.59 -5.50 16.24
CA VAL A 265 -7.11 -6.62 17.01
C VAL A 265 -6.23 -6.76 18.24
N SER A 266 -6.64 -6.14 19.35
CA SER A 266 -5.84 -6.14 20.59
C SER A 266 -5.40 -7.56 20.99
N SER A 267 -4.13 -7.71 21.37
CA SER A 267 -3.44 -8.97 21.71
C SER A 267 -4.04 -9.77 22.89
N SER A 268 -5.04 -9.23 23.60
CA SER A 268 -5.49 -9.76 24.89
C SER A 268 -6.74 -10.63 24.88
N SER A 269 -7.47 -10.81 23.77
CA SER A 269 -8.58 -11.78 23.78
C SER A 269 -9.01 -12.28 22.40
N THR A 270 -9.07 -13.60 22.28
CA THR A 270 -9.60 -14.41 21.17
C THR A 270 -8.91 -14.28 19.81
N SER A 271 -8.40 -15.43 19.34
CA SER A 271 -7.97 -15.68 17.98
C SER A 271 -8.95 -15.11 16.95
N SER A 272 -8.46 -14.71 15.77
CA SER A 272 -9.28 -14.25 14.63
C SER A 272 -10.34 -15.26 14.19
N SER A 273 -10.19 -16.54 14.59
CA SER A 273 -11.21 -17.56 14.51
C SER A 273 -12.44 -17.14 15.33
N GLY A 274 -13.30 -16.32 14.71
CA GLY A 274 -14.53 -15.81 15.32
C GLY A 274 -14.94 -14.42 14.95
N ARG A 275 -14.18 -13.74 14.10
CA ARG A 275 -14.60 -12.48 13.50
C ARG A 275 -15.11 -12.73 12.09
N SER A 276 -16.28 -12.19 11.78
CA SER A 276 -16.81 -12.08 10.43
C SER A 276 -16.90 -10.61 10.05
N THR A 277 -16.84 -10.35 8.74
CA THR A 277 -17.00 -9.00 8.19
C THR A 277 -18.33 -8.94 7.45
N LYS A 278 -19.14 -7.93 7.79
CA LYS A 278 -20.27 -7.49 6.99
C LYS A 278 -19.92 -6.17 6.33
N TYR A 279 -20.35 -5.95 5.10
CA TYR A 279 -20.06 -4.70 4.42
C TYR A 279 -21.21 -4.28 3.50
N SER A 280 -21.32 -2.99 3.31
CA SER A 280 -22.15 -2.37 2.27
C SER A 280 -21.35 -1.20 1.71
N VAL A 281 -20.79 -1.38 0.51
CA VAL A 281 -19.98 -0.39 -0.20
C VAL A 281 -20.64 -0.13 -1.54
N THR A 282 -20.96 1.13 -1.80
CA THR A 282 -21.63 1.55 -3.03
C THR A 282 -20.92 2.75 -3.63
N GLY A 283 -21.12 3.00 -4.92
CA GLY A 283 -20.65 4.22 -5.56
C GLY A 283 -20.29 4.00 -7.02
N SER A 284 -19.29 4.73 -7.50
CA SER A 284 -18.87 4.67 -8.90
C SER A 284 -17.36 4.66 -9.04
N ILE A 285 -16.91 3.88 -10.02
CA ILE A 285 -15.52 3.86 -10.49
C ILE A 285 -15.55 4.08 -12.00
N ASN A 286 -14.84 5.11 -12.45
CA ASN A 286 -14.51 5.32 -13.85
C ASN A 286 -13.03 5.02 -14.02
N HIS A 287 -12.72 3.98 -14.79
CA HIS A 287 -11.37 3.50 -15.00
C HIS A 287 -11.12 3.37 -16.49
N GLN A 288 -10.16 4.13 -16.99
CA GLN A 288 -9.84 4.22 -18.39
C GLN A 288 -8.34 4.08 -18.55
N VAL A 289 -7.88 3.24 -19.47
CA VAL A 289 -6.47 3.29 -19.85
C VAL A 289 -6.19 4.66 -20.50
N ASN A 290 -5.03 5.27 -20.30
CA ASN A 290 -4.81 6.65 -20.75
C ASN A 290 -4.87 6.76 -22.30
N GLY A 291 -5.59 7.76 -22.81
CA GLY A 291 -5.61 8.15 -24.23
C GLY A 291 -6.55 7.39 -25.16
N ASP A 292 -7.51 6.62 -24.63
CA ASP A 292 -8.53 5.96 -25.46
C ASP A 292 -9.93 6.20 -24.89
N ASN A 293 -10.57 7.28 -25.36
CA ASN A 293 -11.88 7.72 -24.86
C ASN A 293 -13.01 6.75 -25.22
N SER A 294 -12.76 5.76 -26.08
CA SER A 294 -13.74 4.75 -26.47
C SER A 294 -13.76 3.52 -25.56
N ASN A 295 -12.71 3.34 -24.74
CA ASN A 295 -12.52 2.16 -23.89
C ASN A 295 -12.44 2.57 -22.42
N VAL A 296 -13.60 2.92 -21.86
CA VAL A 296 -13.80 3.35 -20.48
C VAL A 296 -14.60 2.28 -19.74
N TYR A 297 -14.11 1.81 -18.59
CA TYR A 297 -14.88 0.97 -17.68
C TYR A 297 -15.58 1.85 -16.65
N TYR A 298 -16.89 1.97 -16.78
CA TYR A 298 -17.74 2.58 -15.77
C TYR A 298 -18.40 1.47 -14.94
N HIS A 299 -18.02 1.39 -13.67
CA HIS A 299 -18.50 0.40 -12.72
C HIS A 299 -19.32 1.12 -11.64
N ASN A 300 -20.64 0.85 -11.62
CA ASN A 300 -21.52 1.19 -10.50
C ASN A 300 -21.33 0.16 -9.38
N VAL A 301 -20.50 0.48 -8.40
CA VAL A 301 -20.19 -0.43 -7.29
C VAL A 301 -21.42 -0.65 -6.43
N ASN A 302 -21.74 -1.91 -6.17
CA ASN A 302 -22.74 -2.34 -5.21
C ASN A 302 -22.29 -3.65 -4.54
N TRP A 303 -21.33 -3.53 -3.63
CA TRP A 303 -20.71 -4.63 -2.92
C TRP A 303 -21.32 -4.77 -1.53
N PHE A 304 -21.99 -5.89 -1.26
CA PHE A 304 -22.67 -6.10 0.01
C PHE A 304 -22.57 -7.55 0.47
N LYS A 305 -22.40 -7.75 1.78
CA LYS A 305 -22.37 -9.06 2.42
C LYS A 305 -22.76 -8.99 3.89
#